data_AF-A0A9Q1HWS0-F1
#
_entry.id   AF-A0A9Q1HWS0-F1
#
_cell.length_a   1.000
_cell.length_b   1.000
_cell.length_c   1.000
_cell.angle_alpha   90.00
_cell.angle_beta   90.00
_cell.angle_gamma   90.00
#
_symmetry.space_group_name_H-M   'P 1'
#
loop_
_entity.id
_entity.type
_entity.pdbx_description
1 polymer ?
#
loop_
_entity_poly.entity_id
_entity_poly.type
_entity_poly.pdbx_seq_one_letter_code
_entity_poly.pdbx_strand_id
1 'polypeptide(L)'
;MEPGSLRESPAGSGDPKPAEWREEIRNGMAVGNDGKGRAGGGDNIDTFKKTDGEGAEDRIVEKVNIDKKEVRKSEELDPRIQEELEHLNQASEEINTLELQLDEARSSYRRILTDSARKLNAQASHLGTCIEKARPYYEARRLAKEAQQETQRAALRYERAVSMHSAAREMVYVAEQGLMADCNTMDPTWQEMLNHSTCKVNEAEEERVRSVEEHQRVTQQCQQAEARVQSLQNSLRRVILRSKPYFELKAQFNHILEKRC
;
A
#
# COMPACT_ATOMS: atom_id res chain seq x y z
N MET A 1 11.89 48.07 25.24
CA MET A 1 12.21 47.70 23.86
C MET A 1 11.78 46.26 23.66
N GLU A 2 10.70 46.08 22.91
CA GLU A 2 10.26 44.93 22.08
C GLU A 2 10.56 43.48 22.56
N PRO A 3 9.52 42.65 22.78
CA PRO A 3 9.63 41.18 22.79
C PRO A 3 9.51 40.62 21.36
N GLY A 4 10.51 39.85 20.92
CA GLY A 4 10.56 39.23 19.60
C GLY A 4 9.55 38.10 19.42
N SER A 5 8.69 38.27 18.43
CA SER A 5 7.61 37.40 17.98
C SER A 5 8.07 36.30 17.00
N LEU A 6 7.37 35.16 17.06
CA LEU A 6 7.10 34.15 16.01
C LEU A 6 8.24 33.27 15.48
N ARG A 7 8.11 31.96 15.72
CA ARG A 7 7.72 31.02 14.65
C ARG A 7 7.03 29.78 15.24
N GLU A 8 5.71 29.73 15.12
CA GLU A 8 4.93 28.51 15.31
C GLU A 8 5.19 27.55 14.13
N SER A 9 5.48 26.28 14.44
CA SER A 9 5.56 25.20 13.45
C SER A 9 4.19 24.53 13.33
N PRO A 10 3.70 24.22 12.11
CA PRO A 10 2.37 23.68 11.94
C PRO A 10 2.33 22.21 12.36
N ALA A 11 1.37 21.88 13.22
CA ALA A 11 0.92 20.53 13.48
C ALA A 11 0.45 19.88 12.16
N GLY A 12 0.99 18.70 11.82
CA GLY A 12 0.66 18.06 10.55
C GLY A 12 1.30 16.70 10.34
N SER A 13 0.96 15.72 11.17
CA SER A 13 1.04 14.30 10.77
C SER A 13 0.01 13.52 11.59
N GLY A 14 -1.25 13.68 11.22
CA GLY A 14 -2.30 12.80 11.70
C GLY A 14 -2.11 11.42 11.08
N ASP A 15 -1.76 10.45 11.90
CA ASP A 15 -1.87 9.04 11.54
C ASP A 15 -3.29 8.75 11.03
N PRO A 16 -3.46 8.07 9.89
CA PRO A 16 -4.78 7.67 9.45
C PRO A 16 -5.32 6.62 10.42
N LYS A 17 -6.28 7.02 11.25
CA LYS A 17 -7.10 6.11 12.06
C LYS A 17 -7.65 5.00 11.16
N PRO A 18 -7.59 3.71 11.58
CA PRO A 18 -8.33 2.66 10.90
C PRO A 18 -9.81 3.02 10.87
N ALA A 19 -10.38 3.08 9.67
CA ALA A 19 -11.78 3.38 9.46
C ALA A 19 -12.66 2.36 10.19
N GLU A 20 -13.26 2.76 11.31
CA GLU A 20 -14.40 2.07 11.91
C GLU A 20 -15.61 2.24 10.99
N TRP A 21 -15.78 1.31 10.04
CA TRP A 21 -16.97 1.23 9.22
C TRP A 21 -18.16 0.82 10.10
N ARG A 22 -18.99 1.81 10.43
CA ARG A 22 -20.29 1.66 11.10
C ARG A 22 -21.32 1.23 10.05
N GLU A 23 -21.93 0.07 10.26
CA GLU A 23 -22.95 -0.52 9.39
C GLU A 23 -24.25 0.31 9.42
N GLU A 24 -24.67 0.81 8.25
CA GLU A 24 -26.03 1.27 8.00
C GLU A 24 -26.56 0.52 6.77
N ILE A 25 -27.33 -0.54 7.02
CA ILE A 25 -27.94 -1.37 5.98
C ILE A 25 -29.18 -0.64 5.45
N ARG A 26 -29.18 -0.25 4.17
CA ARG A 26 -30.40 0.13 3.45
C ARG A 26 -30.61 -0.77 2.23
N ASN A 27 -31.65 -1.61 2.33
CA ASN A 27 -32.21 -2.44 1.26
C ASN A 27 -32.72 -1.59 0.08
N GLY A 28 -32.59 -2.09 -1.14
CA GLY A 28 -33.28 -1.56 -2.32
C GLY A 28 -32.93 -2.31 -3.60
N MET A 29 -33.78 -3.27 -3.96
CA MET A 29 -33.69 -4.15 -5.14
C MET A 29 -34.61 -3.60 -6.24
N ALA A 30 -34.16 -3.50 -7.50
CA ALA A 30 -35.06 -3.36 -8.66
C ALA A 30 -34.40 -3.90 -9.94
N VAL A 31 -35.21 -4.61 -10.73
CA VAL A 31 -34.89 -5.48 -11.87
C VAL A 31 -35.42 -4.88 -13.18
N GLY A 32 -34.76 -5.20 -14.30
CA GLY A 32 -35.36 -5.35 -15.64
C GLY A 32 -34.68 -4.51 -16.75
N ASN A 33 -34.73 -4.84 -18.04
CA ASN A 33 -34.75 -6.08 -18.84
C ASN A 33 -34.49 -5.65 -20.31
N ASP A 34 -33.81 -6.51 -21.08
CA ASP A 34 -33.74 -6.73 -22.55
C ASP A 34 -33.98 -5.62 -23.62
N GLY A 35 -33.18 -5.70 -24.70
CA GLY A 35 -33.48 -5.14 -26.02
C GLY A 35 -32.57 -5.68 -27.14
N LYS A 36 -33.12 -6.54 -28.02
CA LYS A 36 -32.48 -7.24 -29.16
C LYS A 36 -33.13 -6.73 -30.45
N GLY A 37 -32.35 -6.38 -31.49
CA GLY A 37 -32.88 -5.91 -32.79
C GLY A 37 -32.17 -6.53 -34.00
N ARG A 38 -32.94 -6.95 -35.02
CA ARG A 38 -32.46 -7.55 -36.28
C ARG A 38 -33.37 -7.14 -37.46
N ALA A 39 -32.73 -6.88 -38.61
CA ALA A 39 -33.13 -7.12 -40.02
C ALA A 39 -34.05 -6.16 -40.84
N GLY A 40 -33.69 -6.07 -42.14
CA GLY A 40 -34.47 -5.63 -43.33
C GLY A 40 -33.72 -4.57 -44.17
N GLY A 41 -33.55 -4.57 -45.51
CA GLY A 41 -34.01 -5.34 -46.69
C GLY A 41 -33.53 -4.63 -48.00
N GLY A 42 -33.51 -5.31 -49.17
CA GLY A 42 -33.01 -4.87 -50.52
C GLY A 42 -33.81 -3.74 -51.22
N ASP A 43 -33.65 -3.36 -52.50
CA ASP A 43 -33.04 -3.94 -53.73
C ASP A 43 -32.98 -2.87 -54.88
N ASN A 44 -32.30 -3.21 -56.00
CA ASN A 44 -32.51 -2.82 -57.43
C ASN A 44 -31.66 -1.74 -58.18
N ILE A 45 -30.78 -2.25 -59.06
CA ILE A 45 -30.69 -2.15 -60.55
C ILE A 45 -30.90 -0.80 -61.27
N ASP A 46 -29.92 -0.40 -62.11
CA ASP A 46 -30.15 -0.27 -63.57
C ASP A 46 -28.88 -0.27 -64.43
N THR A 47 -29.06 -0.63 -65.71
CA THR A 47 -28.06 -1.07 -66.70
C THR A 47 -27.87 -0.02 -67.82
N PHE A 48 -26.65 0.35 -68.26
CA PHE A 48 -26.43 0.66 -69.70
C PHE A 48 -24.97 0.78 -70.21
N LYS A 49 -24.73 0.01 -71.29
CA LYS A 49 -23.84 0.09 -72.47
C LYS A 49 -22.41 0.69 -72.47
N LYS A 50 -21.52 -0.15 -73.02
CA LYS A 50 -20.20 0.09 -73.61
C LYS A 50 -20.22 0.90 -74.92
N THR A 51 -19.14 1.65 -75.16
CA THR A 51 -18.50 1.84 -76.47
C THR A 51 -16.98 1.98 -76.27
N ASP A 52 -16.21 1.24 -77.09
CA ASP A 52 -14.76 1.12 -77.03
C ASP A 52 -14.02 2.21 -77.84
N GLY A 53 -12.75 2.46 -77.51
CA GLY A 53 -11.83 3.32 -78.26
C GLY A 53 -10.41 3.30 -77.67
N GLU A 54 -9.59 2.34 -78.08
CA GLU A 54 -8.19 2.13 -77.67
C GLU A 54 -7.22 3.06 -78.45
N GLY A 55 -6.16 3.55 -77.78
CA GLY A 55 -5.05 4.21 -78.48
C GLY A 55 -4.16 5.18 -77.69
N ALA A 56 -4.12 5.17 -76.35
CA ALA A 56 -3.31 6.11 -75.56
C ALA A 56 -2.61 5.50 -74.32
N GLU A 57 -2.51 4.17 -74.22
CA GLU A 57 -2.15 3.54 -72.94
C GLU A 57 -0.63 3.47 -72.70
N ASP A 58 0.20 3.31 -73.74
CA ASP A 58 1.62 2.93 -73.56
C ASP A 58 2.52 4.04 -72.97
N ARG A 59 2.20 5.33 -73.16
CA ARG A 59 2.97 6.44 -72.55
C ARG A 59 2.54 6.77 -71.11
N ILE A 60 1.39 6.27 -70.69
CA ILE A 60 0.85 6.48 -69.34
C ILE A 60 1.47 5.46 -68.38
N VAL A 61 1.70 4.21 -68.83
CA VAL A 61 2.24 3.13 -67.98
C VAL A 61 3.63 3.46 -67.46
N GLU A 62 4.47 4.10 -68.26
CA GLU A 62 5.86 4.40 -67.90
C GLU A 62 5.97 5.54 -66.87
N LYS A 63 5.15 6.59 -67.00
CA LYS A 63 5.03 7.67 -66.00
C LYS A 63 4.38 7.19 -64.71
N VAL A 64 3.32 6.39 -64.81
CA VAL A 64 2.63 5.79 -63.65
C VAL A 64 3.56 4.85 -62.87
N ASN A 65 4.49 4.17 -63.54
CA ASN A 65 5.48 3.33 -62.87
C ASN A 65 6.58 4.12 -62.16
N ILE A 66 7.00 5.26 -62.69
CA ILE A 66 7.97 6.15 -62.01
C ILE A 66 7.33 6.80 -60.78
N ASP A 67 6.12 7.33 -60.92
CA ASP A 67 5.37 7.92 -59.80
C ASP A 67 5.00 6.86 -58.74
N LYS A 68 4.63 5.63 -59.14
CA LYS A 68 4.42 4.53 -58.18
C LYS A 68 5.71 4.11 -57.47
N LYS A 69 6.88 4.25 -58.09
CA LYS A 69 8.16 3.87 -57.48
C LYS A 69 8.67 4.93 -56.50
N GLU A 70 8.42 6.20 -56.78
CA GLU A 70 8.66 7.34 -55.87
C GLU A 70 7.69 7.33 -54.68
N VAL A 71 6.41 7.02 -54.90
CA VAL A 71 5.42 6.87 -53.83
C VAL A 71 5.73 5.65 -52.95
N ARG A 72 6.17 4.52 -53.52
CA ARG A 72 6.60 3.34 -52.73
C ARG A 72 7.85 3.56 -51.90
N LYS A 73 8.72 4.52 -52.27
CA LYS A 73 9.89 4.91 -51.47
C LYS A 73 9.53 5.89 -50.34
N SER A 74 8.35 6.50 -50.43
CA SER A 74 7.80 7.41 -49.41
C SER A 74 7.00 6.67 -48.33
N GLU A 75 6.79 5.35 -48.49
CA GLU A 75 6.11 4.47 -47.53
C GLU A 75 7.07 3.81 -46.53
N GLU A 76 8.39 3.99 -46.70
CA GLU A 76 9.39 3.51 -45.75
C GLU A 76 9.51 4.57 -44.63
N LEU A 77 8.84 4.32 -43.50
CA LEU A 77 8.87 5.19 -42.33
C LEU A 77 10.32 5.38 -41.87
N ASP A 78 10.68 6.59 -41.44
CA ASP A 78 11.98 6.84 -40.79
C ASP A 78 12.14 5.84 -39.63
N PRO A 79 13.28 5.11 -39.53
CA PRO A 79 13.49 4.10 -38.50
C PRO A 79 13.24 4.62 -37.08
N ARG A 80 13.52 5.91 -36.80
CA ARG A 80 13.22 6.51 -35.49
C ARG A 80 11.72 6.69 -35.26
N ILE A 81 10.97 7.05 -36.29
CA ILE A 81 9.50 7.17 -36.21
C ILE A 81 8.90 5.78 -36.03
N GLN A 82 9.47 4.76 -36.68
CA GLN A 82 9.03 3.37 -36.54
C GLN A 82 9.26 2.83 -35.13
N GLU A 83 10.43 3.08 -34.53
CA GLU A 83 10.73 2.71 -33.13
C GLU A 83 9.74 3.37 -32.13
N GLU A 84 9.45 4.66 -32.29
CA GLU A 84 8.50 5.36 -31.41
C GLU A 84 7.05 4.86 -31.59
N LEU A 85 6.67 4.45 -32.81
CA LEU A 85 5.36 3.82 -33.05
C LEU A 85 5.27 2.42 -32.43
N GLU A 86 6.34 1.65 -32.46
CA GLU A 86 6.43 0.36 -31.76
C GLU A 86 6.31 0.56 -30.25
N HIS A 87 7.00 1.55 -29.68
CA HIS A 87 6.86 1.92 -28.27
C HIS A 87 5.44 2.35 -27.91
N LEU A 88 4.79 3.16 -28.76
CA LEU A 88 3.40 3.58 -28.55
C LEU A 88 2.43 2.39 -28.59
N ASN A 89 2.60 1.49 -29.55
CA ASN A 89 1.78 0.29 -29.67
C ASN A 89 1.98 -0.64 -28.46
N GLN A 90 3.23 -0.83 -28.02
CA GLN A 90 3.55 -1.61 -26.83
C GLN A 90 2.93 -0.99 -25.57
N ALA A 91 3.06 0.32 -25.38
CA ALA A 91 2.44 1.03 -24.26
C ALA A 91 0.90 0.94 -24.31
N SER A 92 0.32 1.01 -25.51
CA SER A 92 -1.14 0.86 -25.70
C SER A 92 -1.61 -0.56 -25.34
N GLU A 93 -0.87 -1.59 -25.76
CA GLU A 93 -1.15 -2.98 -25.36
C GLU A 93 -1.01 -3.19 -23.85
N GLU A 94 0.01 -2.59 -23.23
CA GLU A 94 0.18 -2.59 -21.77
C GLU A 94 -0.98 -1.89 -21.06
N ILE A 95 -1.44 -0.74 -21.55
CA ILE A 95 -2.63 -0.05 -21.02
C ILE A 95 -3.85 -0.97 -21.09
N ASN A 96 -4.13 -1.54 -22.25
CA ASN A 96 -5.29 -2.42 -22.44
C ASN A 96 -5.21 -3.65 -21.51
N THR A 97 -4.02 -4.21 -21.33
CA THR A 97 -3.78 -5.36 -20.45
C THR A 97 -4.01 -4.99 -18.98
N LEU A 98 -3.47 -3.85 -18.53
CA LEU A 98 -3.63 -3.36 -17.16
C LEU A 98 -5.09 -2.98 -16.87
N GLU A 99 -5.79 -2.39 -17.83
CA GLU A 99 -7.23 -2.08 -17.73
C GLU A 99 -8.06 -3.35 -17.53
N LEU A 100 -7.78 -4.40 -18.33
CA LEU A 100 -8.46 -5.69 -18.18
C LEU A 100 -8.18 -6.32 -16.81
N GLN A 101 -6.93 -6.30 -16.36
CA GLN A 101 -6.55 -6.82 -15.04
C GLN A 101 -7.20 -6.03 -13.90
N LEU A 102 -7.29 -4.70 -14.03
CA LEU A 102 -7.94 -3.83 -13.06
C LEU A 102 -9.43 -4.13 -12.97
N ASP A 103 -10.10 -4.32 -14.10
CA ASP A 103 -11.53 -4.65 -14.15
C ASP A 103 -11.82 -6.05 -13.61
N GLU A 104 -10.95 -7.03 -13.87
CA GLU A 104 -11.02 -8.35 -13.25
C GLU A 104 -10.84 -8.26 -11.73
N ALA A 105 -9.81 -7.54 -11.27
CA ALA A 105 -9.53 -7.34 -9.84
C ALA A 105 -10.70 -6.66 -9.13
N ARG A 106 -11.24 -5.57 -9.70
CA ARG A 106 -12.43 -4.86 -9.18
C ARG A 106 -13.65 -5.76 -9.12
N SER A 107 -13.91 -6.53 -10.17
CA SER A 107 -15.05 -7.43 -10.23
C SER A 107 -14.92 -8.57 -9.23
N SER A 108 -13.72 -9.12 -9.07
CA SER A 108 -13.41 -10.13 -8.07
C SER A 108 -13.56 -9.59 -6.64
N TYR A 109 -13.06 -8.38 -6.36
CA TYR A 109 -13.22 -7.70 -5.08
C TYR A 109 -14.70 -7.49 -4.73
N ARG A 110 -15.49 -6.92 -5.66
CA ARG A 110 -16.95 -6.75 -5.49
C ARG A 110 -17.68 -8.05 -5.20
N ARG A 111 -17.30 -9.14 -5.88
CA ARG A 111 -17.87 -10.47 -5.65
C ARG A 111 -17.57 -10.97 -4.24
N ILE A 112 -16.31 -10.90 -3.81
CA ILE A 112 -15.89 -11.32 -2.46
C ILE A 112 -16.57 -10.47 -1.39
N LEU A 113 -16.68 -9.17 -1.59
CA LEU A 113 -17.37 -8.27 -0.67
C LEU A 113 -18.86 -8.66 -0.52
N THR A 114 -19.54 -8.92 -1.64
CA THR A 114 -20.94 -9.33 -1.62
C THR A 114 -21.12 -10.71 -0.97
N ASP A 115 -20.26 -11.68 -1.30
CA ASP A 115 -20.29 -13.03 -0.74
C ASP A 115 -20.00 -13.05 0.75
N SER A 116 -19.03 -12.26 1.20
CA SER A 116 -18.67 -12.11 2.61
C SER A 116 -19.81 -11.50 3.42
N ALA A 117 -20.41 -10.42 2.92
CA ALA A 117 -21.57 -9.79 3.56
C ALA A 117 -22.74 -10.78 3.70
N ARG A 118 -23.08 -11.53 2.64
CA ARG A 118 -24.14 -12.56 2.70
C ARG A 118 -23.85 -13.64 3.75
N LYS A 119 -22.63 -14.19 3.76
CA LYS A 119 -22.24 -15.26 4.69
C LYS A 119 -22.18 -14.77 6.14
N LEU A 120 -21.67 -13.56 6.37
CA LEU A 120 -21.63 -12.94 7.70
C LEU A 120 -23.03 -12.62 8.22
N ASN A 121 -23.93 -12.11 7.38
CA ASN A 121 -25.32 -11.84 7.76
C ASN A 121 -26.08 -13.12 8.12
N ALA A 122 -25.85 -14.22 7.39
CA ALA A 122 -26.41 -15.52 7.73
C ALA A 122 -25.92 -16.02 9.11
N GLN A 123 -24.62 -15.88 9.42
CA GLN A 123 -24.14 -16.24 10.77
C GLN A 123 -24.64 -15.27 11.85
N ALA A 124 -24.76 -13.98 11.54
CA ALA A 124 -25.27 -12.98 12.47
C ALA A 124 -26.71 -13.26 12.88
N SER A 125 -27.58 -13.64 11.93
CA SER A 125 -28.97 -14.01 12.24
C SER A 125 -29.06 -15.25 13.14
N HIS A 126 -28.19 -16.24 12.98
CA HIS A 126 -28.14 -17.43 13.84
C HIS A 126 -27.60 -17.14 15.27
N LEU A 127 -26.72 -16.16 15.42
CA LEU A 127 -26.03 -15.86 16.69
C LEU A 127 -26.72 -14.76 17.52
N GLY A 128 -27.47 -13.87 16.87
CA GLY A 128 -28.19 -12.77 17.50
C GLY A 128 -27.27 -11.88 18.36
N THR A 129 -27.70 -11.59 19.59
CA THR A 129 -26.97 -10.68 20.51
C THR A 129 -25.64 -11.22 21.04
N CYS A 130 -25.28 -12.48 20.73
CA CYS A 130 -24.00 -13.04 21.18
C CYS A 130 -22.80 -12.32 20.54
N ILE A 131 -22.93 -11.81 19.32
CA ILE A 131 -21.85 -11.09 18.63
C ILE A 131 -21.54 -9.78 19.37
N GLU A 132 -22.57 -8.99 19.68
CA GLU A 132 -22.42 -7.73 20.42
C GLU A 132 -21.82 -7.93 21.81
N LYS A 133 -22.24 -8.99 22.51
CA LYS A 133 -21.70 -9.32 23.83
C LYS A 133 -20.24 -9.79 23.79
N ALA A 134 -19.80 -10.42 22.69
CA ALA A 134 -18.41 -10.85 22.53
C ALA A 134 -17.48 -9.74 22.01
N ARG A 135 -18.01 -8.68 21.39
CA ARG A 135 -17.24 -7.58 20.79
C ARG A 135 -16.18 -6.98 21.73
N PRO A 136 -16.46 -6.69 23.02
CA PRO A 136 -15.45 -6.13 23.92
C PRO A 136 -14.22 -7.03 24.11
N TYR A 137 -14.40 -8.36 24.09
CA TYR A 137 -13.29 -9.31 24.21
C TYR A 137 -12.41 -9.30 22.96
N TYR A 138 -12.99 -9.37 21.76
CA TYR A 138 -12.22 -9.39 20.52
C TYR A 138 -11.49 -8.05 20.30
N GLU A 139 -12.12 -6.94 20.69
CA GLU A 139 -11.50 -5.62 20.64
C GLU A 139 -10.35 -5.48 21.65
N ALA A 140 -10.55 -5.90 22.90
CA ALA A 140 -9.47 -5.95 23.89
C ALA A 140 -8.31 -6.84 23.42
N ARG A 141 -8.61 -7.96 22.76
CA ARG A 141 -7.59 -8.87 22.21
C ARG A 141 -6.81 -8.25 21.06
N ARG A 142 -7.45 -7.45 20.20
CA ARG A 142 -6.79 -6.67 19.15
C ARG A 142 -5.84 -5.63 19.77
N LEU A 143 -6.34 -4.84 20.73
CA LEU A 143 -5.56 -3.83 21.43
C LEU A 143 -4.37 -4.42 22.20
N ALA A 144 -4.55 -5.58 22.85
CA ALA A 144 -3.45 -6.27 23.53
C ALA A 144 -2.36 -6.71 22.54
N LYS A 145 -2.74 -7.19 21.35
CA LYS A 145 -1.79 -7.53 20.29
C LYS A 145 -1.02 -6.30 19.78
N GLU A 146 -1.69 -5.16 19.65
CA GLU A 146 -1.05 -3.89 19.27
C GLU A 146 -0.08 -3.39 20.35
N ALA A 147 -0.49 -3.44 21.62
CA ALA A 147 0.38 -3.09 22.75
C ALA A 147 1.60 -4.02 22.84
N GLN A 148 1.43 -5.32 22.56
CA GLN A 148 2.53 -6.28 22.51
C GLN A 148 3.50 -5.95 21.37
N GLN A 149 3.00 -5.62 20.18
CA GLN A 149 3.84 -5.20 19.07
C GLN A 149 4.59 -3.91 19.38
N GLU A 150 3.95 -2.92 20.00
CA GLU A 150 4.63 -1.69 20.38
C GLU A 150 5.69 -1.93 21.46
N THR A 151 5.42 -2.83 22.40
CA THR A 151 6.42 -3.26 23.38
C THR A 151 7.63 -3.90 22.71
N GLN A 152 7.43 -4.78 21.73
CA GLN A 152 8.54 -5.35 20.95
C GLN A 152 9.31 -4.28 20.18
N ARG A 153 8.63 -3.31 19.55
CA ARG A 153 9.30 -2.19 18.86
C ARG A 153 10.11 -1.35 19.83
N ALA A 154 9.57 -1.00 21.00
CA ALA A 154 10.28 -0.25 22.03
C ALA A 154 11.47 -1.03 22.60
N ALA A 155 11.33 -2.35 22.79
CA ALA A 155 12.44 -3.22 23.20
C ALA A 155 13.59 -3.19 22.19
N LEU A 156 13.29 -3.31 20.88
CA LEU A 156 14.30 -3.22 19.83
C LEU A 156 14.98 -1.83 19.78
N ARG A 157 14.22 -0.75 20.01
CA ARG A 157 14.79 0.61 20.12
C ARG A 157 15.74 0.72 21.31
N TYR A 158 15.36 0.18 22.46
CA TYR A 158 16.21 0.12 23.64
C TYR A 158 17.48 -0.70 23.39
N GLU A 159 17.39 -1.89 22.79
CA GLU A 159 18.55 -2.70 22.43
C GLU A 159 19.52 -1.96 21.51
N ARG A 160 18.99 -1.25 20.51
CA ARG A 160 19.78 -0.39 19.63
C ARG A 160 20.46 0.74 20.41
N ALA A 161 19.76 1.42 21.30
CA ALA A 161 20.32 2.49 22.12
C ALA A 161 21.44 1.99 23.06
N VAL A 162 21.26 0.83 23.68
CA VAL A 162 22.29 0.15 24.49
C VAL A 162 23.52 -0.17 23.65
N SER A 163 23.33 -0.74 22.46
CA SER A 163 24.42 -1.05 21.54
C SER A 163 25.20 0.20 21.12
N MET A 164 24.50 1.28 20.79
CA MET A 164 25.12 2.57 20.46
C MET A 164 25.90 3.17 21.64
N HIS A 165 25.35 3.11 22.85
CA HIS A 165 26.04 3.57 24.06
C HIS A 165 27.31 2.74 24.34
N SER A 166 27.24 1.41 24.18
CA SER A 166 28.40 0.53 24.32
C SER A 166 29.50 0.87 23.30
N ALA A 167 29.13 1.11 22.04
CA ALA A 167 30.08 1.52 21.01
C ALA A 167 30.69 2.90 21.29
N ALA A 168 29.89 3.84 21.81
CA ALA A 168 30.38 5.16 22.22
C ALA A 168 31.40 5.07 23.36
N ARG A 169 31.15 4.19 24.35
CA ARG A 169 32.09 3.93 25.44
C ARG A 169 33.41 3.34 24.96
N GLU A 170 33.36 2.43 23.98
CA GLU A 170 34.58 1.86 23.40
C GLU A 170 35.42 2.93 22.67
N MET A 171 34.77 3.89 21.98
CA MET A 171 35.48 5.01 21.36
C MET A 171 36.22 5.89 22.39
N VAL A 172 35.60 6.15 23.55
CA VAL A 172 36.27 6.86 24.66
C VAL A 172 37.46 6.05 25.15
N TYR A 173 37.28 4.75 25.39
CA TYR A 173 38.35 3.87 25.87
C TYR A 173 39.56 3.86 24.91
N VAL A 174 39.34 3.72 23.60
CA VAL A 174 40.42 3.76 22.60
C VAL A 174 41.11 5.12 22.56
N ALA A 175 40.35 6.22 22.65
CA ALA A 175 40.91 7.58 22.68
C ALA A 175 41.77 7.81 23.93
N GLU A 176 41.34 7.31 25.10
CA GLU A 176 42.12 7.38 26.35
C GLU A 176 43.43 6.58 26.26
N GLN A 177 43.40 5.39 25.66
CA GLN A 177 44.61 4.58 25.45
C GLN A 177 45.60 5.26 24.49
N GLY A 178 45.10 5.87 23.40
CA GLY A 178 45.92 6.64 22.48
C GLY A 178 46.62 7.82 23.16
N LEU A 179 45.88 8.57 23.99
CA LEU A 179 46.42 9.70 24.74
C LEU A 179 47.46 9.28 25.79
N MET A 180 47.31 8.12 26.43
CA MET A 180 48.26 7.59 27.41
C MET A 180 49.53 6.99 26.79
N ALA A 181 49.46 6.51 25.55
CA ALA A 181 50.61 5.96 24.83
C ALA A 181 51.59 7.05 24.34
N ASP A 182 51.07 8.23 23.97
CA ASP A 182 51.86 9.37 23.49
C ASP A 182 52.30 10.28 24.66
N CYS A 183 53.33 9.84 25.39
CA CYS A 183 53.78 10.49 26.63
C CYS A 183 54.53 11.83 26.48
N ASN A 184 54.48 12.56 25.35
CA ASN A 184 55.30 13.77 25.20
C ASN A 184 54.76 14.96 24.38
N THR A 185 53.49 15.00 24.00
CA THR A 185 52.84 16.25 23.56
C THR A 185 51.33 16.05 23.58
N MET A 186 50.60 16.89 24.33
CA MET A 186 49.14 16.96 24.23
C MET A 186 48.79 17.47 22.84
N ASP A 187 48.61 16.57 21.88
CA ASP A 187 48.15 16.89 20.53
C ASP A 187 46.70 17.36 20.59
N PRO A 188 46.39 18.60 20.13
CA PRO A 188 45.04 19.15 20.11
C PRO A 188 44.02 18.22 19.41
N THR A 189 44.45 17.44 18.44
CA THR A 189 43.59 16.50 17.69
C THR A 189 43.04 15.38 18.57
N TRP A 190 43.86 14.83 19.46
CA TRP A 190 43.44 13.78 20.40
C TRP A 190 42.55 14.33 21.51
N GLN A 191 42.79 15.57 21.97
CA GLN A 191 41.90 16.25 22.91
C GLN A 191 40.51 16.50 22.30
N GLU A 192 40.45 16.94 21.05
CA GLU A 192 39.19 17.08 20.31
C GLU A 192 38.48 15.73 20.12
N MET A 193 39.21 14.65 19.82
CA MET A 193 38.65 13.31 19.70
C MET A 193 38.05 12.78 21.01
N LEU A 194 38.71 13.04 22.14
CA LEU A 194 38.22 12.66 23.46
C LEU A 194 36.97 13.46 23.83
N ASN A 195 36.97 14.78 23.58
CA ASN A 195 35.83 15.64 23.82
C ASN A 195 34.61 15.22 22.98
N HIS A 196 34.82 14.92 21.69
CA HIS A 196 33.77 14.43 20.81
C HIS A 196 33.21 13.07 21.28
N SER A 197 34.10 12.12 21.60
CA SER A 197 33.69 10.80 22.10
C SER A 197 32.92 10.90 23.42
N THR A 198 33.33 11.81 24.32
CA THR A 198 32.65 12.06 25.60
C THR A 198 31.25 12.66 25.39
N CYS A 199 31.12 13.64 24.49
CA CYS A 199 29.81 14.20 24.11
C CYS A 199 28.89 13.09 23.58
N LYS A 200 29.41 12.24 22.70
CA LYS A 200 28.67 11.13 22.09
C LYS A 200 28.25 10.06 23.08
N VAL A 201 29.05 9.79 24.12
CA VAL A 201 28.66 8.90 25.23
C VAL A 201 27.49 9.48 26.02
N ASN A 202 27.52 10.78 26.31
CA ASN A 202 26.43 11.44 27.04
C ASN A 202 25.12 11.44 26.23
N GLU A 203 25.17 11.76 24.94
CA GLU A 203 24.02 11.70 24.03
C GLU A 203 23.45 10.28 23.92
N ALA A 204 24.32 9.27 23.76
CA ALA A 204 23.90 7.88 23.68
C ALA A 204 23.32 7.36 25.00
N GLU A 205 23.83 7.84 26.14
CA GLU A 205 23.28 7.50 27.46
C GLU A 205 21.91 8.14 27.68
N GLU A 206 21.71 9.40 27.28
CA GLU A 206 20.40 10.05 27.36
C GLU A 206 19.37 9.27 26.54
N GLU A 207 19.71 8.88 25.31
CA GLU A 207 18.84 8.06 24.46
C GLU A 207 18.58 6.66 25.07
N ARG A 208 19.58 6.06 25.72
CA ARG A 208 19.40 4.81 26.45
C ARG A 208 18.40 4.97 27.61
N VAL A 209 18.51 6.04 28.41
CA VAL A 209 17.58 6.29 29.51
C VAL A 209 16.16 6.52 28.99
N ARG A 210 15.97 7.36 27.97
CA ARG A 210 14.67 7.60 27.35
C ARG A 210 14.03 6.32 26.80
N SER A 211 14.82 5.49 26.13
CA SER A 211 14.33 4.22 25.58
C SER A 211 14.00 3.18 26.65
N VAL A 212 14.68 3.19 27.80
CA VAL A 212 14.30 2.38 28.97
C VAL A 212 12.95 2.80 29.51
N GLU A 213 12.76 4.09 29.77
CA GLU A 213 11.51 4.63 30.34
C GLU A 213 10.33 4.32 29.43
N GLU A 214 10.50 4.53 28.12
CA GLU A 214 9.47 4.23 27.13
C GLU A 214 9.16 2.74 27.07
N HIS A 215 10.18 1.86 27.02
CA HIS A 215 9.99 0.42 27.02
C HIS A 215 9.25 -0.06 28.28
N GLN A 216 9.57 0.49 29.46
CA GLN A 216 8.86 0.19 30.70
C GLN A 216 7.40 0.64 30.64
N ARG A 217 7.15 1.87 30.14
CA ARG A 217 5.81 2.43 30.01
C ARG A 217 4.92 1.57 29.10
N VAL A 218 5.40 1.21 27.91
CA VAL A 218 4.61 0.38 26.97
C VAL A 218 4.43 -1.05 27.48
N THR A 219 5.42 -1.60 28.19
CA THR A 219 5.30 -2.92 28.83
C THR A 219 4.16 -2.93 29.85
N GLN A 220 4.05 -1.89 30.68
CA GLN A 220 2.95 -1.78 31.64
C GLN A 220 1.59 -1.68 30.93
N GLN A 221 1.51 -0.94 29.83
CA GLN A 221 0.28 -0.86 29.02
C GLN A 221 -0.09 -2.22 28.41
N CYS A 222 0.89 -2.98 27.93
CA CYS A 222 0.70 -4.35 27.43
C CYS A 222 0.14 -5.27 28.52
N GLN A 223 0.75 -5.25 29.72
CA GLN A 223 0.27 -6.04 30.86
C GLN A 223 -1.17 -5.69 31.25
N GLN A 224 -1.53 -4.41 31.26
CA GLN A 224 -2.90 -3.97 31.55
C GLN A 224 -3.89 -4.43 30.47
N ALA A 225 -3.51 -4.35 29.20
CA ALA A 225 -4.34 -4.81 28.08
C ALA A 225 -4.55 -6.34 28.14
N GLU A 226 -3.50 -7.11 28.42
CA GLU A 226 -3.57 -8.56 28.61
C GLU A 226 -4.44 -8.95 29.80
N ALA A 227 -4.31 -8.25 30.94
CA ALA A 227 -5.14 -8.47 32.11
C ALA A 227 -6.63 -8.22 31.80
N ARG A 228 -6.94 -7.18 31.01
CA ARG A 228 -8.29 -6.91 30.52
C ARG A 228 -8.81 -8.04 29.63
N VAL A 229 -7.98 -8.57 28.73
CA VAL A 229 -8.34 -9.72 27.89
C VAL A 229 -8.66 -10.94 28.75
N GLN A 230 -7.84 -11.26 29.75
CA GLN A 230 -8.08 -12.38 30.66
C GLN A 230 -9.38 -12.21 31.44
N SER A 231 -9.65 -11.01 31.98
CA SER A 231 -10.90 -10.70 32.68
C SER A 231 -12.14 -10.90 31.79
N LEU A 232 -12.09 -10.39 30.55
CA LEU A 232 -13.17 -10.57 29.57
C LEU A 232 -13.31 -12.03 29.11
N GLN A 233 -12.20 -12.75 28.95
CA GLN A 233 -12.21 -14.16 28.59
C GLN A 233 -12.90 -15.01 29.66
N ASN A 234 -12.64 -14.72 30.93
CA ASN A 234 -13.23 -15.44 32.06
C ASN A 234 -14.73 -15.12 32.20
N SER A 235 -15.12 -13.84 32.10
CA SER A 235 -16.52 -13.41 32.25
C SER A 235 -17.41 -13.77 31.04
N LEU A 236 -16.86 -13.80 29.82
CA LEU A 236 -17.63 -13.98 28.58
C LEU A 236 -17.40 -15.34 27.90
N ARG A 237 -16.79 -16.32 28.58
CA ARG A 237 -16.34 -17.61 28.02
C ARG A 237 -17.36 -18.30 27.09
N ARG A 238 -18.61 -18.42 27.53
CA ARG A 238 -19.68 -19.07 26.75
C ARG A 238 -20.05 -18.28 25.49
N VAL A 239 -20.11 -16.96 25.60
CA VAL A 239 -20.45 -16.07 24.48
C VAL A 239 -19.34 -16.11 23.44
N ILE A 240 -18.08 -16.03 23.87
CA ILE A 240 -16.89 -16.12 22.99
C ILE A 240 -16.91 -17.43 22.21
N LEU A 241 -17.15 -18.56 22.87
CA LEU A 241 -17.18 -19.87 22.22
C LEU A 241 -18.27 -19.94 21.15
N ARG A 242 -19.47 -19.43 21.45
CA ARG A 242 -20.59 -19.42 20.52
C ARG A 242 -20.36 -18.47 19.34
N SER A 243 -19.75 -17.31 19.55
CA SER A 243 -19.48 -16.32 18.50
C SER A 243 -18.22 -16.61 17.68
N LYS A 244 -17.37 -17.55 18.11
CA LYS A 244 -16.08 -17.85 17.49
C LYS A 244 -16.14 -18.08 15.96
N PRO A 245 -17.08 -18.88 15.42
CA PRO A 245 -17.15 -19.11 13.97
C PRO A 245 -17.36 -17.82 13.17
N TYR A 246 -18.14 -16.88 13.70
CA TYR A 246 -18.40 -15.59 13.04
C TYR A 246 -17.15 -14.72 12.97
N PHE A 247 -16.42 -14.59 14.09
CA PHE A 247 -15.20 -13.77 14.12
C PHE A 247 -14.07 -14.39 13.31
N GLU A 248 -13.96 -15.73 13.25
CA GLU A 248 -12.99 -16.41 12.38
C GLU A 248 -13.31 -16.21 10.90
N LEU A 249 -14.58 -16.36 10.52
CA LEU A 249 -15.03 -16.12 9.15
C LEU A 249 -14.83 -14.66 8.73
N LYS A 250 -15.14 -13.71 9.62
CA LYS A 250 -14.90 -12.28 9.40
C LYS A 250 -13.41 -12.00 9.20
N ALA A 251 -12.54 -12.58 10.02
CA ALA A 251 -11.09 -12.43 9.89
C ALA A 251 -10.58 -13.00 8.55
N GLN A 252 -11.08 -14.16 8.12
CA GLN A 252 -10.72 -14.75 6.82
C GLN A 252 -11.11 -13.84 5.65
N PHE A 253 -12.32 -13.29 5.65
CA PHE A 253 -12.75 -12.38 4.60
C PHE A 253 -11.96 -11.07 4.60
N ASN A 254 -11.72 -10.48 5.78
CA ASN A 254 -10.88 -9.29 5.89
C ASN A 254 -9.48 -9.54 5.32
N HIS A 255 -8.84 -10.67 5.65
CA HIS A 255 -7.53 -11.03 5.12
C HIS A 255 -7.52 -11.21 3.59
N ILE A 256 -8.57 -11.81 3.03
CA ILE A 256 -8.71 -11.98 1.57
C ILE A 256 -8.91 -10.61 0.89
N LEU A 257 -9.70 -9.72 1.49
CA LEU A 257 -9.96 -8.38 0.98
C LEU A 257 -8.69 -7.52 1.05
N GLU A 258 -7.96 -7.53 2.17
CA GLU A 258 -6.68 -6.82 2.35
C GLU A 258 -5.63 -7.24 1.32
N LYS A 259 -5.61 -8.51 0.89
CA LYS A 259 -4.68 -9.00 -0.14
C LYS A 259 -5.06 -8.63 -1.57
N ARG A 260 -6.27 -8.11 -1.78
CA ARG A 260 -6.81 -7.76 -3.11
C ARG A 260 -7.08 -6.26 -3.26
N CYS A 261 -6.79 -5.47 -2.23
CA CYS A 261 -6.61 -4.02 -2.29
C CYS A 261 -5.16 -3.71 -2.66
#